data_AF-A0A0F2L3G0-F1
#
_entry.id   AF-A0A0F2L3G0-F1
#
_cell.length_a   1.000
_cell.length_b   1.000
_cell.length_c   1.000
_cell.angle_alpha   90.00
_cell.angle_beta   90.00
_cell.angle_gamma   90.00
#
_symmetry.space_group_name_H-M   'P 1'
#
loop_
_entity.id
_entity.type
_entity.pdbx_description
1 polymer ?
#
loop_
_entity_poly.entity_id
_entity_poly.type
_entity_poly.pdbx_seq_one_letter_code
_entity_poly.pdbx_strand_id
1 'polypeptide(L)'
;MTIITGLMSFTKGHGIRALSISGPKGLFVAQAMNGIRFAALIKGTKYIRLNDEEIEKLLFAFSPIISKIIKITGTNYYTFLGRYLYNGKRFVYEPYVDLMKTVSVKITGKSIRIIYGDQKLRFKRTKRGYTPKGMLDTLTYIIKELHE
;
A
#
# COMPACT_ATOMS: atom_id res chain seq x y z
N MET A 1 6.20 21.80 -5.31
CA MET A 1 5.90 20.37 -5.60
C MET A 1 4.53 20.06 -5.05
N THR A 2 3.59 19.67 -5.91
CA THR A 2 2.22 19.32 -5.50
C THR A 2 2.24 18.03 -4.68
N ILE A 3 1.54 18.03 -3.54
CA ILE A 3 1.31 16.81 -2.75
C ILE A 3 0.02 16.18 -3.26
N ILE A 4 0.13 14.96 -3.76
CA ILE A 4 -1.00 14.14 -4.17
C ILE A 4 -1.53 13.39 -2.94
N THR A 5 -2.85 13.30 -2.81
CA THR A 5 -3.50 12.56 -1.74
C THR A 5 -4.69 11.74 -2.25
N GLY A 6 -5.01 10.67 -1.55
CA GLY A 6 -6.15 9.82 -1.82
C GLY A 6 -6.34 8.79 -0.71
N LEU A 7 -7.22 7.81 -0.94
CA LEU A 7 -7.44 6.71 0.00
C LEU A 7 -6.76 5.45 -0.50
N MET A 8 -6.22 4.68 0.45
CA MET A 8 -5.66 3.37 0.24
C MET A 8 -6.26 2.41 1.25
N SER A 9 -6.54 1.19 0.83
CA SER A 9 -6.84 0.10 1.75
C SER A 9 -5.94 -1.10 1.48
N PHE A 10 -5.59 -1.80 2.55
CA PHE A 10 -4.91 -3.08 2.46
C PHE A 10 -5.58 -4.10 3.36
N THR A 11 -6.01 -5.21 2.77
CA THR A 11 -6.59 -6.34 3.48
C THR A 11 -5.57 -7.46 3.61
N LYS A 12 -5.44 -7.99 4.83
CA LYS A 12 -4.64 -9.16 5.15
C LYS A 12 -5.50 -10.15 5.93
N GLY A 13 -5.92 -11.23 5.28
CA GLY A 13 -6.67 -12.33 5.89
C GLY A 13 -5.97 -13.68 5.68
N HIS A 14 -6.58 -14.75 6.20
CA HIS A 14 -6.15 -16.11 5.87
C HIS A 14 -6.39 -16.37 4.38
N GLY A 15 -5.34 -16.68 3.62
CA GLY A 15 -5.45 -16.90 2.17
C GLY A 15 -5.75 -15.66 1.31
N ILE A 16 -5.96 -14.48 1.91
CA ILE A 16 -6.41 -13.26 1.23
C ILE A 16 -5.40 -12.12 1.42
N ARG A 17 -5.05 -11.48 0.30
CA ARG A 17 -4.38 -10.17 0.26
C ARG A 17 -5.12 -9.30 -0.72
N ALA A 18 -5.46 -8.09 -0.33
CA ALA A 18 -6.05 -7.11 -1.23
C ALA A 18 -5.41 -5.75 -1.01
N LEU A 19 -5.19 -5.00 -2.08
CA LEU A 19 -4.69 -3.63 -2.09
C LEU A 19 -5.62 -2.83 -2.98
N SER A 20 -6.14 -1.72 -2.47
CA SER A 20 -6.83 -0.73 -3.29
C SER A 20 -6.22 0.65 -3.08
N ILE A 21 -6.12 1.44 -4.15
CA ILE A 21 -5.63 2.82 -4.12
C ILE A 21 -6.56 3.64 -5.01
N SER A 22 -7.11 4.72 -4.46
CA SER A 22 -8.01 5.62 -5.16
C SER A 22 -7.34 6.94 -5.52
N GLY A 23 -7.80 7.55 -6.61
CA GLY A 23 -7.50 8.92 -6.98
C GLY A 23 -8.69 9.54 -7.72
N PRO A 24 -8.63 10.84 -8.06
CA PRO A 24 -9.75 11.54 -8.70
C PRO A 24 -10.13 10.95 -10.06
N LYS A 25 -9.21 10.24 -10.74
CA LYS A 25 -9.45 9.65 -12.07
C LYS A 25 -9.79 8.16 -12.04
N GLY A 26 -9.79 7.52 -10.87
CA GLY A 26 -10.14 6.11 -10.80
C GLY A 26 -9.71 5.36 -9.55
N LEU A 27 -9.66 4.04 -9.70
CA LEU A 27 -9.34 3.07 -8.66
C LEU A 27 -8.37 2.02 -9.19
N PHE A 28 -7.30 1.79 -8.45
CA PHE A 28 -6.46 0.61 -8.60
C PHE A 28 -6.91 -0.47 -7.62
N VAL A 29 -6.99 -1.71 -8.08
CA VAL A 29 -7.23 -2.89 -7.24
C VAL A 29 -6.23 -3.99 -7.58
N ALA A 30 -5.71 -4.66 -6.55
CA ALA A 30 -4.94 -5.89 -6.67
C ALA A 30 -5.36 -6.85 -5.57
N GLN A 31 -5.57 -8.12 -5.91
CA GLN A 31 -5.98 -9.16 -4.98
C GLN A 31 -5.29 -10.49 -5.27
N ALA A 32 -5.01 -11.22 -4.21
CA ALA A 32 -4.61 -12.62 -4.24
C ALA A 32 -5.48 -13.38 -3.24
N MET A 33 -6.32 -14.28 -3.73
CA MET A 33 -7.26 -15.07 -2.94
C MET A 33 -7.29 -16.50 -3.47
N ASN A 34 -7.05 -17.49 -2.60
CA ASN A 34 -7.16 -18.92 -2.93
C ASN A 34 -6.43 -19.32 -4.22
N GLY A 35 -5.21 -18.80 -4.42
CA GLY A 35 -4.39 -19.08 -5.61
C GLY A 35 -4.71 -18.22 -6.83
N ILE A 36 -5.85 -17.54 -6.87
CA ILE A 36 -6.23 -16.63 -7.94
C ILE A 36 -5.61 -15.25 -7.67
N ARG A 37 -5.00 -14.67 -8.70
CA ARG A 37 -4.37 -13.35 -8.67
C ARG A 37 -5.01 -12.45 -9.71
N PHE A 38 -5.27 -11.22 -9.31
CA PHE A 38 -5.92 -10.24 -10.16
C PHE A 38 -5.44 -8.84 -9.81
N ALA A 39 -5.14 -8.02 -10.81
CA ALA A 39 -4.93 -6.60 -10.64
C ALA A 39 -5.54 -5.83 -11.81
N ALA A 40 -6.06 -4.63 -11.54
CA ALA A 40 -6.60 -3.75 -12.56
C ALA A 40 -6.59 -2.27 -12.14
N LEU A 41 -6.65 -1.41 -13.16
CA LEU A 41 -7.05 -0.02 -13.06
C LEU A 41 -8.47 0.15 -13.60
N ILE A 42 -9.30 0.86 -12.86
CA ILE A 42 -10.67 1.21 -13.21
C ILE A 42 -10.72 2.73 -13.35
N LYS A 43 -10.98 3.23 -14.54
CA LYS A 43 -11.05 4.68 -14.84
C LYS A 43 -12.31 4.99 -15.64
N GLY A 44 -13.28 5.65 -15.00
CA GLY A 44 -14.62 5.83 -15.60
C GLY A 44 -15.23 4.46 -15.95
N THR A 45 -15.56 4.25 -17.22
CA THR A 45 -16.08 2.97 -17.73
C THR A 45 -14.99 1.99 -18.20
N LYS A 46 -13.71 2.41 -18.21
CA LYS A 46 -12.60 1.58 -18.67
C LYS A 46 -12.09 0.68 -17.55
N TYR A 47 -11.84 -0.57 -17.92
CA TYR A 47 -11.23 -1.58 -17.09
C TYR A 47 -9.94 -2.08 -17.76
N ILE A 48 -8.81 -1.87 -17.11
CA ILE A 48 -7.48 -2.23 -17.63
C ILE A 48 -6.91 -3.28 -16.70
N ARG A 49 -6.90 -4.55 -17.15
CA ARG A 49 -6.25 -5.63 -16.43
C ARG A 49 -4.74 -5.42 -16.45
N LEU A 50 -4.12 -5.53 -15.28
CA LEU A 50 -2.68 -5.44 -15.11
C LEU A 50 -2.15 -6.85 -14.81
N ASN A 51 -1.23 -7.34 -15.64
CA ASN A 51 -0.57 -8.62 -15.46
C ASN A 51 0.94 -8.41 -15.26
N ASP A 52 1.28 -7.62 -14.24
CA ASP A 52 2.64 -7.18 -13.96
C ASP A 52 3.16 -7.84 -12.67
N GLU A 53 4.34 -8.46 -12.76
CA GLU A 53 5.03 -9.10 -11.64
C GLU A 53 5.33 -8.09 -10.51
N GLU A 54 5.60 -6.83 -10.85
CA GLU A 54 5.90 -5.78 -9.87
C GLU A 54 4.68 -5.41 -9.02
N ILE A 55 3.47 -5.49 -9.59
CA ILE A 55 2.22 -5.31 -8.84
C ILE A 55 2.01 -6.46 -7.85
N GLU A 56 2.29 -7.69 -8.29
CA GLU A 56 2.24 -8.83 -7.39
C GLU A 56 3.25 -8.67 -6.23
N LYS A 57 4.50 -8.33 -6.55
CA LYS A 57 5.55 -8.06 -5.56
C LYS A 57 5.10 -6.98 -4.58
N LEU A 58 4.48 -5.90 -5.06
CA LEU A 58 3.91 -4.84 -4.22
C LEU A 58 2.86 -5.37 -3.26
N LEU A 59 1.86 -6.11 -3.76
CA LEU A 59 0.79 -6.70 -2.96
C LEU A 59 1.34 -7.56 -1.81
N PHE A 60 2.33 -8.41 -2.10
CA PHE A 60 2.94 -9.27 -1.08
C PHE A 60 3.89 -8.53 -0.14
N ALA A 61 4.55 -7.45 -0.60
CA ALA A 61 5.46 -6.65 0.20
C ALA A 61 4.76 -5.85 1.31
N PHE A 62 3.48 -5.51 1.14
CA PHE A 62 2.67 -4.91 2.20
C PHE A 62 2.36 -5.89 3.34
N SER A 63 2.29 -7.20 3.08
CA SER A 63 1.97 -8.21 4.11
C SER A 63 2.88 -8.16 5.35
N PRO A 64 4.23 -8.15 5.24
CA PRO A 64 5.10 -8.02 6.41
C PRO A 64 4.99 -6.66 7.10
N ILE A 65 4.69 -5.58 6.36
CA ILE A 65 4.46 -4.24 6.93
C ILE A 65 3.22 -4.28 7.83
N ILE A 66 2.09 -4.73 7.29
CA ILE A 66 0.83 -4.87 8.04
C ILE A 66 0.98 -5.84 9.22
N SER A 67 1.70 -6.94 9.06
CA SER A 67 1.96 -7.85 10.18
C SER A 67 2.70 -7.17 11.34
N LYS A 68 3.59 -6.23 11.04
CA LYS A 68 4.28 -5.44 12.06
C LYS A 68 3.37 -4.39 12.66
N ILE A 69 2.51 -3.75 11.87
CA ILE A 69 1.47 -2.84 12.37
C ILE A 69 0.56 -3.56 13.37
N ILE A 70 0.03 -4.73 13.01
CA ILE A 70 -0.78 -5.57 13.93
C ILE A 70 -0.01 -5.84 15.22
N LYS A 71 1.25 -6.28 15.12
CA LYS A 71 2.07 -6.60 16.29
C LYS A 71 2.29 -5.40 17.23
N ILE A 72 2.56 -4.21 16.69
CA ILE A 72 2.89 -3.04 17.54
C ILE A 72 1.65 -2.34 18.09
N THR A 73 0.51 -2.48 17.42
CA THR A 73 -0.74 -1.79 17.80
C THR A 73 -1.70 -2.68 18.58
N GLY A 74 -1.57 -4.01 18.46
CA GLY A 74 -2.53 -4.96 19.02
C GLY A 74 -3.89 -4.97 18.31
N THR A 75 -4.03 -4.30 17.17
CA THR A 75 -5.29 -4.25 16.43
C THR A 75 -5.67 -5.59 15.82
N ASN A 76 -6.97 -5.87 15.79
CA ASN A 76 -7.55 -7.08 15.20
C ASN A 76 -8.19 -6.82 13.83
N TYR A 77 -7.97 -5.64 13.23
CA TYR A 77 -8.50 -5.33 11.92
C TYR A 77 -7.87 -6.20 10.82
N TYR A 78 -8.72 -6.70 9.93
CA TYR A 78 -8.31 -7.45 8.73
C TYR A 78 -8.09 -6.52 7.53
N THR A 79 -8.78 -5.38 7.51
CA THR A 79 -8.64 -4.35 6.48
C THR A 79 -8.17 -3.06 7.14
N PHE A 80 -7.05 -2.56 6.66
CA PHE A 80 -6.48 -1.29 7.06
C PHE A 80 -6.88 -0.28 6.01
N LEU A 81 -7.73 0.68 6.35
CA LEU A 81 -8.08 1.81 5.50
C LEU A 81 -7.32 3.04 6.01
N GLY A 82 -6.87 3.90 5.11
CA GLY A 82 -6.24 5.14 5.48
C GLY A 82 -6.00 6.05 4.30
N ARG A 83 -5.65 7.30 4.59
CA ARG A 83 -5.18 8.21 3.54
C ARG A 83 -3.76 7.84 3.12
N TYR A 84 -3.40 8.21 1.89
CA TYR A 84 -2.01 8.31 1.49
C TYR A 84 -1.65 9.73 1.06
N LEU A 85 -0.34 10.01 1.14
CA LEU A 85 0.29 11.25 0.71
C LEU A 85 1.48 10.89 -0.17
N TYR A 86 1.59 11.53 -1.33
CA TYR A 86 2.65 11.29 -2.28
C TYR A 86 3.21 12.59 -2.85
N ASN A 87 4.52 12.65 -3.02
CA ASN A 87 5.20 13.83 -3.54
C ASN A 87 6.30 13.49 -4.56
N GLY A 88 6.21 12.39 -5.30
CA GLY A 88 7.28 12.00 -6.24
C GLY A 88 8.43 11.22 -5.61
N LYS A 89 8.85 11.58 -4.38
CA LYS A 89 10.04 11.00 -3.71
C LYS A 89 9.71 10.16 -2.48
N ARG A 90 8.52 10.36 -1.93
CA ARG A 90 8.04 9.73 -0.71
C ARG A 90 6.57 9.40 -0.86
N PHE A 91 6.22 8.19 -0.46
CA PHE A 91 4.86 7.76 -0.23
C PHE A 91 4.65 7.58 1.28
N VAL A 92 3.56 8.13 1.80
CA VAL A 92 3.17 7.95 3.20
C VAL A 92 1.78 7.36 3.21
N TYR A 93 1.61 6.21 3.84
CA TYR A 93 0.31 5.59 4.08
C TYR A 93 -0.02 5.67 5.56
N GLU A 94 -1.22 6.15 5.90
CA GLU A 94 -1.65 6.38 7.28
C GLU A 94 -2.89 5.56 7.60
N PRO A 95 -2.77 4.22 7.71
CA PRO A 95 -3.87 3.35 8.08
C PRO A 95 -4.39 3.64 9.48
N TYR A 96 -5.71 3.61 9.63
CA TYR A 96 -6.37 3.48 10.92
C TYR A 96 -6.09 2.10 11.52
N VAL A 97 -5.76 2.10 12.80
CA VAL A 97 -5.55 0.89 13.62
C VAL A 97 -6.55 0.80 14.78
N ASP A 98 -7.30 1.88 14.98
CA ASP A 98 -8.45 2.06 15.86
C ASP A 98 -9.26 3.26 15.30
N LEU A 99 -10.43 3.57 15.85
CA LEU A 99 -11.31 4.64 15.40
C LEU A 99 -10.63 6.01 15.34
N MET A 100 -9.67 6.27 16.25
CA MET A 100 -9.03 7.58 16.40
C MET A 100 -7.51 7.54 16.20
N LYS A 101 -6.93 6.37 15.90
CA LYS A 101 -5.48 6.18 15.88
C LYS A 101 -5.00 5.72 14.52
N THR A 102 -3.95 6.38 14.03
CA THR A 102 -3.28 6.03 12.78
C THR A 102 -1.83 5.63 13.01
N VAL A 103 -1.31 4.76 12.16
CA VAL A 103 0.12 4.46 12.05
C VAL A 103 0.66 5.14 10.80
N SER A 104 1.85 5.73 10.85
CA SER A 104 2.47 6.32 9.65
C SER A 104 3.47 5.35 9.02
N VAL A 105 3.18 4.86 7.82
CA VAL A 105 4.06 4.02 6.99
C VAL A 105 4.71 4.89 5.91
N LYS A 106 5.98 5.22 6.10
CA LYS A 106 6.76 6.06 5.17
C LYS A 106 7.64 5.19 4.28
N ILE A 107 7.37 5.22 2.97
CA ILE A 107 8.14 4.53 1.94
C ILE A 107 8.95 5.57 1.17
N THR A 108 10.26 5.37 1.15
CA THR A 108 11.19 6.11 0.28
C THR A 108 12.02 5.11 -0.51
N GLY A 109 12.69 5.56 -1.57
CA GLY A 109 13.58 4.68 -2.34
C GLY A 109 14.70 4.03 -1.52
N LYS A 110 14.96 4.50 -0.29
CA LYS A 110 16.02 3.99 0.60
C LYS A 110 15.50 3.09 1.72
N SER A 111 14.26 3.26 2.16
CA SER A 111 13.75 2.54 3.34
C SER A 111 12.25 2.64 3.48
N ILE A 112 11.70 1.68 4.23
CA ILE A 112 10.33 1.76 4.74
C ILE A 112 10.43 2.00 6.25
N ARG A 113 9.64 2.94 6.77
CA ARG A 113 9.58 3.24 8.21
C ARG A 113 8.14 3.18 8.69
N ILE A 114 7.92 2.55 9.83
CA ILE A 114 6.62 2.52 10.52
C ILE A 114 6.79 3.35 11.79
N ILE A 115 5.88 4.30 12.01
CA ILE A 115 5.88 5.21 13.16
C ILE A 115 4.51 5.14 13.85
N TYR A 116 4.52 4.83 15.15
CA TYR A 116 3.32 4.78 15.98
C TYR A 116 3.66 5.22 17.41
N GLY A 117 3.17 6.39 17.83
CA GLY A 117 3.64 7.04 19.06
C GLY A 117 5.17 7.18 19.04
N ASP A 118 5.84 6.72 20.10
CA ASP A 118 7.30 6.73 20.21
C ASP A 118 7.99 5.57 19.47
N GLN A 119 7.22 4.55 19.04
CA GLN A 119 7.79 3.40 18.35
C GLN A 119 8.14 3.75 16.89
N LYS A 120 9.40 3.51 16.53
CA LYS A 120 9.94 3.75 15.18
C LYS A 120 10.62 2.48 14.67
N LEU A 121 10.01 1.82 13.69
CA LEU A 121 10.57 0.64 13.04
C LEU A 121 11.09 0.98 11.64
N ARG A 122 12.22 0.40 11.23
CA ARG A 122 12.82 0.60 9.90
C ARG A 122 13.07 -0.73 9.19
N PHE A 123 12.73 -0.78 7.90
CA PHE A 123 13.01 -1.90 7.01
C PHE A 123 13.90 -1.42 5.86
N LYS A 124 14.93 -2.21 5.55
CA LYS A 124 15.81 -1.97 4.38
C LYS A 124 15.46 -2.88 3.19
N ARG A 125 14.93 -4.08 3.43
CA ARG A 125 14.43 -5.03 2.43
C ARG A 125 13.20 -5.76 2.95
N THR A 126 12.25 -6.08 2.08
CA THR A 126 11.14 -6.98 2.42
C THR A 126 11.57 -8.45 2.22
N LYS A 127 10.94 -9.40 2.92
CA LYS A 127 11.32 -10.82 2.91
C LYS A 127 11.33 -11.47 1.51
N ARG A 128 10.63 -10.90 0.53
CA ARG A 128 10.58 -11.40 -0.87
C ARG A 128 11.57 -10.69 -1.82
N GLY A 129 12.56 -9.99 -1.29
CA GLY A 129 13.56 -9.29 -2.12
C GLY A 129 13.07 -7.98 -2.75
N TYR A 130 11.79 -7.64 -2.65
CA TYR A 130 11.24 -6.39 -3.17
C TYR A 130 11.77 -5.19 -2.37
N THR A 131 12.43 -4.27 -3.08
CA THR A 131 13.19 -3.17 -2.49
C THR A 131 12.30 -1.97 -2.19
N PRO A 132 12.67 -1.10 -1.23
CA PRO A 132 11.93 0.16 -1.00
C PRO A 132 11.84 1.04 -2.25
N LYS A 133 12.85 0.99 -3.13
CA LYS A 133 12.83 1.67 -4.43
C LYS A 133 11.78 1.06 -5.36
N GLY A 134 11.80 -0.26 -5.57
CA GLY A 134 10.80 -0.95 -6.39
C GLY A 134 9.37 -0.66 -5.89
N MET A 135 9.14 -0.73 -4.58
CA MET A 135 7.85 -0.36 -3.98
C MET A 135 7.43 1.06 -4.34
N LEU A 136 8.34 2.03 -4.21
CA LEU A 136 8.05 3.42 -4.50
C LEU A 136 7.79 3.64 -6.01
N ASP A 137 8.53 2.96 -6.88
CA ASP A 137 8.40 3.07 -8.33
C ASP A 137 7.04 2.52 -8.80
N THR A 138 6.64 1.33 -8.32
CA THR A 138 5.32 0.76 -8.66
C THR A 138 4.17 1.57 -8.06
N LEU A 139 4.30 2.08 -6.83
CA LEU A 139 3.32 3.02 -6.26
C LEU A 139 3.24 4.32 -7.07
N THR A 140 4.38 4.82 -7.55
CA THR A 140 4.45 6.02 -8.39
C THR A 140 3.67 5.81 -9.67
N TYR A 141 3.89 4.68 -10.36
CA TYR A 141 3.12 4.33 -11.56
C TYR A 141 1.62 4.34 -11.28
N ILE A 142 1.17 3.61 -10.25
CA ILE A 142 -0.25 3.56 -9.88
C ILE A 142 -0.80 4.96 -9.59
N ILE A 143 -0.10 5.78 -8.81
CA ILE A 143 -0.59 7.11 -8.43
C ILE A 143 -0.69 8.02 -9.64
N LYS A 144 0.29 7.98 -10.56
CA LYS A 144 0.21 8.75 -11.81
C LYS A 144 -1.01 8.36 -12.62
N GLU A 145 -1.25 7.07 -12.81
CA GLU A 145 -2.43 6.58 -13.52
C GLU A 145 -3.75 7.07 -12.89
N LEU A 146 -3.79 7.30 -11.57
CA LEU A 146 -5.00 7.69 -10.85
C LEU A 146 -5.21 9.21 -10.72
N HIS A 147 -4.21 10.03 -11.06
CA HIS A 147 -4.21 11.49 -10.86
C HIS A 147 -3.91 12.28 -12.14
N GLU A 148 -3.10 11.74 -13.05
CA GLU A 148 -2.77 12.28 -14.38
C GLU A 148 -3.71 11.74 -15.46
#